data_AF-A0A511VCZ0-F1
#
_entry.id   AF-A0A511VCZ0-F1
#
_cell.length_a   1.000
_cell.length_b   1.000
_cell.length_c   1.000
_cell.angle_alpha   90.00
_cell.angle_beta   90.00
_cell.angle_gamma   90.00
#
_symmetry.space_group_name_H-M   'P 1'
#
loop_
_entity.id
_entity.type
_entity.pdbx_description
1 polymer ?
#
loop_
_entity_poly.entity_id
_entity_poly.type
_entity_poly.pdbx_seq_one_letter_code
_entity_poly.pdbx_strand_id
1 'polypeptide(L)' 'MAHPPEAVEKILSDIPLKRFGNPQEIANLASYLVSDYASYISGACIVVDGAGWLNKGKYKSP' A
#
# COMPACT_ATOMS: atom_id res chain seq x y z
N MET A 1 7.12 1.05 17.10
CA MET A 1 6.58 2.01 18.09
C MET A 1 5.11 1.65 18.28
N ALA A 2 4.66 1.39 19.50
CA ALA A 2 3.24 1.12 19.74
C ALA A 2 2.46 2.43 19.68
N HIS A 3 1.50 2.52 18.76
CA HIS A 3 0.59 3.67 18.69
C HIS A 3 -0.58 3.45 19.65
N PRO A 4 -1.16 4.52 20.24
CA PRO A 4 -2.37 4.39 21.05
C PRO A 4 -3.49 3.73 20.22
N PRO A 5 -4.32 2.85 20.82
CA PRO A 5 -5.30 2.03 20.08
C PRO A 5 -6.22 2.83 19.14
N GLU A 6 -6.70 4.00 19.59
CA GLU A 6 -7.55 4.91 18.81
C GLU A 6 -6.84 5.42 17.55
N ALA A 7 -5.55 5.72 17.63
CA ALA A 7 -4.77 6.16 16.48
C ALA A 7 -4.59 5.03 15.46
N VAL A 8 -4.41 3.79 15.93
CA VAL A 8 -4.34 2.61 15.06
C VAL A 8 -5.66 2.40 14.32
N GLU A 9 -6.78 2.46 15.04
CA GLU A 9 -8.11 2.28 14.46
C GLU A 9 -8.42 3.33 13.39
N LYS A 10 -8.09 4.59 13.66
CA LYS A 10 -8.23 5.68 12.69
C LYS A 10 -7.44 5.40 11.41
N ILE A 11 -6.16 5.03 11.53
CA ILE A 11 -5.30 4.71 10.38
C ILE A 11 -5.87 3.52 9.59
N LEU A 12 -6.25 2.44 10.28
CA LEU A 12 -6.83 1.27 9.61
C LEU A 12 -8.17 1.59 8.93
N SER A 13 -8.94 2.53 9.48
CA SER A 13 -10.18 3.01 8.85
C SER A 13 -9.92 3.71 7.51
N ASP A 14 -8.74 4.31 7.32
CA ASP A 14 -8.35 5.04 6.11
C ASP A 14 -7.81 4.13 5.01
N ILE A 15 -7.26 2.97 5.39
CA ILE A 15 -6.78 1.94 4.46
C ILE A 15 -7.98 1.10 3.99
N PRO A 16 -8.30 1.02 2.69
CA PRO A 16 -9.38 0.17 2.20
C PRO A 16 -9.27 -1.31 2.59
N LEU A 17 -8.05 -1.87 2.60
CA LEU A 17 -7.82 -3.25 3.04
C LEU A 17 -7.92 -3.47 4.57
N LYS A 18 -8.15 -2.42 5.38
CA LYS A 18 -8.35 -2.50 6.84
C LYS A 18 -7.24 -3.20 7.63
N ARG A 19 -6.03 -3.23 7.09
CA ARG A 19 -4.84 -3.77 7.73
C ARG A 19 -3.60 -3.00 7.31
N PHE A 20 -2.56 -3.09 8.13
CA PHE A 20 -1.23 -2.69 7.70
C PHE A 20 -0.70 -3.64 6.62
N GLY A 21 0.13 -3.07 5.74
CA GLY A 21 0.93 -3.87 4.81
C GLY A 21 1.92 -4.74 5.56
N ASN A 22 2.20 -5.92 5.02
CA ASN A 22 3.29 -6.78 5.48
C ASN A 22 4.53 -6.51 4.62
N PRO A 23 5.75 -6.36 5.20
CA PRO A 23 6.99 -6.22 4.42
C PRO A 23 7.18 -7.27 3.32
N GLN A 24 6.67 -8.48 3.52
CA GLN A 24 6.72 -9.55 2.53
C GLN A 24 5.97 -9.20 1.23
N GLU A 25 4.94 -8.37 1.27
CA GLU A 25 4.19 -7.94 0.08
C GLU A 25 5.07 -7.09 -0.84
N ILE A 26 5.92 -6.24 -0.26
CA ILE A 26 6.92 -5.45 -1.00
C ILE A 26 8.02 -6.36 -1.54
N ALA A 27 8.52 -7.30 -0.73
CA ALA A 27 9.54 -8.25 -1.15
C ALA A 27 9.06 -9.14 -2.31
N ASN A 28 7.79 -9.57 -2.29
CA ASN A 28 7.20 -10.35 -3.37
C ASN A 28 7.10 -9.55 -4.67
N LEU A 29 6.64 -8.30 -4.60
CA LEU A 29 6.62 -7.42 -5.79
C LEU A 29 8.04 -7.17 -6.31
N ALA A 30 8.99 -6.86 -5.44
CA ALA A 30 10.39 -6.66 -5.83
C ALA A 30 10.95 -7.92 -6.51
N SER A 31 10.69 -9.11 -5.96
CA SER A 31 11.10 -10.40 -6.52
C SER A 31 10.54 -10.62 -7.92
N TYR A 32 9.28 -10.26 -8.15
CA TYR A 32 8.69 -10.31 -9.49
C TYR A 32 9.36 -9.31 -10.45
N LEU A 33 9.56 -8.06 -10.01
CA LEU A 33 10.14 -7.00 -10.85
C LEU A 33 11.59 -7.26 -11.27
N VAL A 34 12.38 -7.98 -10.46
CA VAL A 34 13.76 -8.35 -10.82
C VAL A 34 13.86 -9.66 -11.62
N SER A 35 12.74 -10.36 -11.81
CA SER A 35 12.70 -11.61 -12.56
C SER A 35 12.53 -11.38 -14.07
N ASP A 36 12.82 -12.40 -14.87
CA ASP A 36 12.63 -12.37 -16.33
C ASP A 36 11.16 -12.13 -16.75
N TYR A 37 10.22 -12.43 -15.85
CA TYR A 37 8.79 -12.20 -16.09
C TYR A 37 8.42 -10.71 -16.22
N ALA A 38 9.24 -9.82 -15.68
CA ALA A 38 9.04 -8.38 -15.73
C ALA A 38 9.88 -7.70 -16.82
N SER A 39 10.48 -8.45 -17.75
CA SER A 39 11.45 -7.95 -18.76
C SER A 39 10.96 -6.82 -19.65
N TYR A 40 9.64 -6.61 -19.78
CA TYR A 40 9.05 -5.50 -20.54
C TYR A 40 8.45 -4.39 -19.67
N ILE A 41 8.57 -4.49 -18.34
CA ILE A 41 8.09 -3.48 -17.39
C ILE A 41 9.24 -2.51 -17.12
N SER A 42 9.09 -1.28 -17.59
CA SER A 42 10.04 -0.20 -17.35
C SER A 42 9.32 1.14 -17.23
N GLY A 43 9.87 2.06 -16.43
CA GLY A 43 9.31 3.40 -16.23
C GLY A 43 7.99 3.46 -15.44
N ALA A 44 7.53 2.33 -14.90
CA ALA A 44 6.27 2.25 -14.15
C ALA A 44 6.46 2.55 -12.65
N CYS A 45 5.45 3.19 -12.05
CA CYS A 45 5.30 3.30 -10.60
C CYS A 45 4.16 2.38 -10.15
N ILE A 46 4.46 1.40 -9.29
CA ILE A 46 3.48 0.44 -8.77
C ILE A 46 3.21 0.77 -7.30
N VAL A 47 1.95 1.08 -6.98
CA VAL A 47 1.54 1.48 -5.63
C VAL A 47 1.12 0.24 -4.83
N VAL A 48 1.69 0.08 -3.63
CA VAL A 48 1.37 -1.01 -2.68
C VAL A 48 1.04 -0.41 -1.31
N ASP A 49 -0.19 0.05 -1.14
CA ASP A 49 -0.62 0.82 0.04
C ASP A 49 -1.99 0.40 0.57
N GLY A 50 -2.44 -0.81 0.23
CA GLY A 50 -3.77 -1.29 0.59
C GLY A 50 -4.92 -0.53 -0.07
N ALA A 51 -4.69 0.00 -1.27
CA ALA A 51 -5.58 0.83 -2.09
C ALA A 51 -5.82 2.25 -1.56
N GLY A 52 -4.97 2.74 -0.64
CA GLY A 52 -5.02 4.10 -0.12
C GLY A 52 -5.02 5.16 -1.22
N TRP A 53 -4.23 4.97 -2.27
CA TRP A 53 -4.11 5.87 -3.42
C TRP A 53 -5.42 6.05 -4.21
N LEU A 54 -6.26 5.02 -4.25
CA LEU A 54 -7.57 5.08 -4.89
C LEU A 54 -8.65 5.67 -3.99
N ASN A 55 -8.36 5.84 -2.69
CA ASN A 55 -9.25 6.44 -1.71
C ASN A 55 -9.29 7.98 -1.85
N LYS A 56 -9.53 8.46 -3.08
CA LYS A 56 -9.68 9.89 -3.44
C LYS A 56 -10.86 10.57 -2.75
N GLY A 57 -11.69 9.84 -2.00
CA GLY A 57 -12.86 10.33 -1.26
C GLY A 57 -12.54 10.88 0.13
N LYS A 58 -11.48 10.41 0.80
CA LYS A 58 -11.11 10.91 2.14
C LYS A 58 -10.27 12.19 2.13
N TYR A 59 -9.52 12.43 1.06
CA TYR A 59 -8.79 13.68 0.83
C TYR A 59 -9.59 14.73 0.04
N LYS A 60 -10.88 14.47 -0.21
CA LYS A 60 -11.83 15.43 -0.78
C LYS A 60 -12.80 15.87 0.31
N SER A 61 -12.43 16.93 1.01
CA SER A 61 -13.34 17.91 1.59
C SER A 61 -12.60 19.25 1.50
N PRO A 62 -13.30 20.37 1.28
CA PRO A 62 -12.74 21.63 0.76
C PRO A 62 -11.47 22.12 1.46
#